data_AF-A0A370FXD0-F1
#
_entry.id   AF-A0A370FXD0-F1
#
_cell.length_a   1.000
_cell.length_b   1.000
_cell.length_c   1.000
_cell.angle_alpha   90.00
_cell.angle_beta   90.00
_cell.angle_gamma   90.00
#
_symmetry.space_group_name_H-M   'P 1'
#
loop_
_entity.id
_entity.type
_entity.pdbx_description
1 polymer ?
#
loop_
_entity_poly.entity_id
_entity_poly.type
_entity_poly.pdbx_seq_one_letter_code
_entity_poly.pdbx_strand_id
1 'polypeptide(L)' 'MTRLLRSTCALLAILTLAACTYERAPYRGWHRGHHNGRYGWYDDHGGWRGDYYHHRF' A
#
# COMPACT_ATOMS: atom_id res chain seq x y z
N MET A 1 -25.98 20.53 13.61
CA MET A 1 -25.97 19.58 12.47
C MET A 1 -24.76 19.71 11.53
N THR A 2 -24.00 20.82 11.53
CA THR A 2 -22.86 21.05 10.61
C THR A 2 -21.54 20.33 10.97
N ARG A 3 -21.36 19.89 12.23
CA ARG A 3 -20.13 19.19 12.66
C ARG A 3 -20.07 17.74 12.17
N LEU A 4 -21.21 17.04 12.21
CA LEU A 4 -21.32 15.65 11.75
C LEU A 4 -20.97 15.53 10.28
N LEU A 5 -21.58 16.36 9.41
CA LEU A 5 -21.32 16.36 7.97
C LEU A 5 -19.84 16.63 7.63
N ARG A 6 -19.19 17.54 8.35
CA ARG A 6 -17.76 17.83 8.17
C ARG A 6 -16.88 16.65 8.57
N SER A 7 -17.20 15.98 9.69
CA SER A 7 -16.45 14.79 10.11
C SER A 7 -16.61 13.60 9.16
N THR A 8 -17.82 13.37 8.61
CA THR A 8 -18.02 12.30 7.62
C THR A 8 -17.25 12.57 6.35
N CYS A 9 -17.27 13.81 5.83
CA CYS A 9 -16.49 14.16 4.64
C CYS A 9 -14.98 14.00 4.86
N ALA A 10 -14.46 14.38 6.04
CA ALA A 10 -13.06 14.20 6.37
C ALA A 10 -12.66 12.70 6.43
N LEU A 11 -13.50 11.86 7.04
CA LEU A 11 -13.28 10.42 7.07
C LEU A 11 -13.32 9.80 5.67
N LEU A 12 -14.27 10.19 4.84
CA LEU A 12 -14.37 9.72 3.45
C LEU A 12 -13.14 10.12 2.62
N ALA A 13 -12.64 11.34 2.80
CA ALA A 13 -11.41 11.80 2.13
C ALA A 13 -10.19 10.96 2.55
N ILE A 14 -10.03 10.69 3.85
CA ILE A 14 -8.94 9.85 4.37
C ILE A 14 -9.07 8.41 3.83
N LEU A 15 -10.27 7.85 3.83
CA LEU A 15 -10.52 6.50 3.32
C LEU A 15 -10.17 6.38 1.83
N THR A 16 -10.50 7.42 1.05
CA THR A 16 -10.21 7.47 -0.40
C THR A 16 -8.71 7.52 -0.65
N LEU A 17 -7.96 8.33 0.10
CA LEU A 17 -6.50 8.40 0.02
C LEU A 17 -5.83 7.08 0.43
N ALA A 18 -6.35 6.42 1.46
CA ALA A 18 -5.88 5.10 1.89
C ALA A 18 -6.13 4.03 0.81
N ALA A 19 -7.28 4.06 0.15
CA ALA A 19 -7.59 3.14 -0.95
C ALA A 19 -6.69 3.35 -2.17
N CYS A 20 -6.34 4.61 -2.52
CA CYS A 20 -5.43 4.91 -3.63
C CYS A 20 -3.99 4.44 -3.37
N THR A 21 -3.57 4.37 -2.12
CA THR A 21 -2.21 3.95 -1.72
C THR A 21 -2.14 2.49 -1.28
N TYR A 22 -3.28 1.79 -1.25
CA TYR A 22 -3.34 0.39 -0.91
C TYR A 22 -2.82 -0.47 -2.07
N GLU A 23 -1.54 -0.82 -1.99
CA GLU A 23 -0.99 -1.88 -2.84
C GLU A 23 -1.38 -3.24 -2.27
N ARG A 24 -2.09 -4.02 -3.08
CA ARG A 24 -2.47 -5.40 -2.74
C ARG A 24 -1.26 -6.32 -2.90
N ALA A 25 -1.07 -7.21 -1.93
CA ALA A 25 -0.06 -8.26 -2.03
C ALA A 25 -0.25 -9.07 -3.31
N PRO A 26 0.84 -9.44 -4.02
CA PRO A 26 0.75 -10.21 -5.25
C PRO A 26 0.18 -11.61 -5.00
N TYR A 27 0.48 -12.20 -3.84
CA TYR A 27 -0.01 -13.51 -3.43
C TYR A 27 -0.34 -13.53 -1.92
N ARG A 28 -1.09 -14.54 -1.50
CA ARG A 28 -1.42 -14.75 -0.08
C ARG A 28 -0.15 -15.14 0.69
N GLY A 29 0.08 -14.53 1.85
CA GLY A 29 1.30 -14.75 2.65
C GLY A 29 2.49 -13.88 2.25
N TRP A 30 2.29 -12.93 1.33
CA TRP A 30 3.32 -11.95 0.99
C TRP A 30 3.14 -10.68 1.82
N HIS A 31 4.26 -10.17 2.30
CA HIS A 31 4.38 -9.01 3.18
C HIS A 31 5.16 -7.90 2.47
N ARG A 32 4.79 -6.64 2.73
CA ARG A 32 5.50 -5.48 2.17
C ARG A 32 6.56 -5.01 3.16
N GLY A 33 7.77 -4.76 2.70
CA GLY A 33 8.82 -4.24 3.56
C GLY A 33 10.18 -4.11 2.89
N HIS A 34 11.18 -3.83 3.72
CA HIS A 34 12.56 -3.65 3.30
C HIS A 34 13.35 -4.93 3.61
N HIS A 35 13.85 -5.59 2.57
CA HIS A 35 14.63 -6.82 2.68
C HIS A 35 15.92 -6.68 1.86
N ASN A 36 17.08 -6.91 2.49
CA ASN A 36 18.41 -6.85 1.85
C ASN A 36 18.69 -5.57 1.03
N GLY A 37 18.32 -4.39 1.55
CA GLY A 37 18.59 -3.12 0.88
C GLY A 37 17.60 -2.74 -0.23
N ARG A 38 16.50 -3.49 -0.38
CA ARG A 38 15.47 -3.23 -1.38
C ARG A 38 14.09 -3.21 -0.73
N TYR A 39 13.20 -2.36 -1.24
CA TYR A 39 11.81 -2.29 -0.82
C TYR A 39 10.93 -3.07 -1.82
N GLY A 40 9.96 -3.81 -1.29
CA GLY A 40 9.04 -4.60 -2.12
C GLY A 40 8.26 -5.62 -1.32
N TRP A 41 7.77 -6.63 -2.04
CA TRP A 41 7.02 -7.74 -1.47
C TRP A 41 7.93 -8.96 -1.27
N TYR A 42 7.80 -9.61 -0.11
CA TYR A 42 8.52 -10.84 0.24
C TYR A 42 7.59 -11.85 0.90
N ASP A 43 7.97 -13.12 0.91
CA ASP A 43 7.31 -14.17 1.70
C ASP A 43 8.32 -14.90 2.60
N ASP A 44 7.79 -15.68 3.55
CA ASP A 44 8.59 -16.46 4.51
C ASP A 44 9.31 -17.66 3.85
N HIS A 45 8.99 -17.96 2.59
CA HIS A 45 9.60 -19.04 1.80
C HIS A 45 10.77 -18.56 0.92
N GLY A 46 11.16 -17.29 1.04
CA GLY A 46 12.28 -16.70 0.29
C GLY A 46 11.90 -16.12 -1.07
N GLY A 47 10.60 -16.02 -1.38
CA GLY A 47 10.08 -15.29 -2.52
C GLY A 47 10.34 -13.79 -2.39
N TRP A 48 10.79 -13.16 -3.48
CA TRP A 48 11.05 -11.72 -3.54
C TRP A 48 10.49 -11.11 -4.82
N ARG A 49 9.78 -9.99 -4.67
CA ARG A 49 9.29 -9.15 -5.77
C ARG A 49 9.53 -7.70 -5.39
N GLY A 50 10.62 -7.14 -5.91
CA GLY A 50 10.93 -5.73 -5.73
C GLY A 50 9.90 -4.83 -6.40
N ASP A 51 9.77 -3.61 -5.89
CA ASP A 51 9.03 -2.55 -6.57
C ASP A 51 9.91 -2.07 -7.74
N TYR A 52 9.92 -2.84 -8.84
CA TYR A 52 10.61 -2.42 -10.07
C TYR A 52 9.84 -1.25 -10.68
N TYR A 53 10.16 -0.02 -10.26
CA TYR A 53 9.90 1.16 -11.08
C TYR A 53 10.76 1.03 -12.33
N HIS A 54 10.23 0.38 -13.35
CA HIS A 54 10.81 0.37 -14.68
C HIS A 54 10.67 1.80 -15.26
N HIS A 55 11.48 2.73 -14.77
CA HIS A 55 11.79 3.93 -15.53
C HIS A 55 12.59 3.48 -16.77
N ARG A 56 11.87 3.12 -17.83
CA ARG A 56 12.42 3.18 -19.18
C ARG A 56 12.54 4.67 -19.49
N PHE A 57 13.75 5.21 -19.31
CA PHE A 57 14.19 6.40 -20.02
C PHE A 57 14.53 6.00 -21.46
#